data_AF-A0A2S8VYY4-F1
#
_entry.id   AF-A0A2S8VYY4-F1
#
_cell.length_a   1.000
_cell.length_b   1.000
_cell.length_c   1.000
_cell.angle_alpha   90.00
_cell.angle_beta   90.00
_cell.angle_gamma   90.00
#
_symmetry.space_group_name_H-M   'P 1'
#
loop_
_entity.id
_entity.type
_entity.pdbx_description
1 polymer ?
#
loop_
_entity_poly.entity_id
_entity_poly.type
_entity_poly.pdbx_seq_one_letter_code
_entity_poly.pdbx_strand_id
1 'polypeptide(L)'
;MKLLKSEFAIIMDAEVQGLLVAMTSRITQIRTELNKQLSTYFREQCSDYPGVFQEDVCEEVLEAVNQYIEDTEIKKYPYKLDFPVTDGSQEYLVPVGENIELVVVAVDEYHGDGEYSKYLRLDFFLMDESASKEDVDLLIAFINEYLAPFYKEEKENVQ
;
A
#
# COMPACT_ATOMS: atom_id res chain seq x y z
N MET A 1 -1.83 -9.35 -29.29
CA MET A 1 -1.49 -8.38 -28.23
C MET A 1 -2.37 -8.70 -27.04
N LYS A 2 -1.82 -9.11 -25.90
CA LYS A 2 -2.60 -9.38 -24.68
C LYS A 2 -2.87 -8.01 -24.05
N LEU A 3 -4.13 -7.60 -23.91
CA LEU A 3 -4.46 -6.36 -23.21
C LEU A 3 -4.03 -6.54 -21.75
N LEU A 4 -3.10 -5.71 -21.28
CA LEU A 4 -2.77 -5.63 -19.87
C LEU A 4 -3.98 -4.98 -19.16
N LYS A 5 -4.49 -5.63 -18.13
CA LYS A 5 -5.50 -5.02 -17.26
C LYS A 5 -4.86 -3.84 -16.52
N SER A 6 -5.62 -2.77 -16.28
CA SER A 6 -5.19 -1.71 -15.37
C SER A 6 -5.09 -2.27 -13.95
N GLU A 7 -4.24 -1.66 -13.12
CA GLU A 7 -4.05 -2.13 -11.73
C GLU A 7 -5.34 -1.98 -10.92
N PHE A 8 -6.11 -0.92 -11.17
CA PHE A 8 -7.49 -0.78 -10.68
C PHE A 8 -8.36 -2.02 -10.97
N ALA A 9 -8.37 -2.50 -12.22
CA ALA A 9 -9.17 -3.67 -12.58
C ALA A 9 -8.69 -4.95 -11.89
N ILE A 10 -7.38 -5.09 -11.66
CA ILE A 10 -6.80 -6.21 -10.92
C ILE A 10 -7.23 -6.16 -9.46
N ILE A 11 -7.17 -4.99 -8.81
CA ILE A 11 -7.58 -4.79 -7.42
C ILE A 11 -9.07 -5.13 -7.24
N MET A 12 -9.94 -4.65 -8.14
CA MET A 12 -11.37 -4.95 -8.11
C MET A 12 -11.65 -6.46 -8.25
N ASP A 13 -10.98 -7.13 -9.18
CA ASP A 13 -11.12 -8.58 -9.36
C ASP A 13 -10.64 -9.35 -8.11
N ALA A 14 -9.56 -8.89 -7.47
CA ALA A 14 -9.04 -9.48 -6.24
C ALA A 14 -9.99 -9.27 -5.05
N GLU A 15 -10.61 -8.10 -4.93
CA GLU A 15 -11.61 -7.84 -3.89
C GLU A 15 -12.81 -8.79 -4.03
N VAL A 16 -13.32 -8.99 -5.25
CA VAL A 16 -14.44 -9.91 -5.52
C VAL A 16 -14.09 -11.35 -5.17
N GLN A 17 -12.82 -11.74 -5.29
CA GLN A 17 -12.31 -13.06 -4.92
C GLN A 17 -11.93 -13.17 -3.43
N GLY A 18 -12.01 -12.07 -2.67
CA GLY A 18 -11.60 -12.03 -1.26
C GLY A 18 -10.09 -12.08 -1.04
N LEU A 19 -9.31 -11.70 -2.05
CA LEU A 19 -7.85 -11.69 -2.09
C LEU A 19 -7.24 -10.30 -1.77
N LEU A 20 -8.07 -9.28 -1.59
CA LEU A 20 -7.63 -7.96 -1.14
C LEU A 20 -7.64 -7.89 0.40
N VAL A 21 -6.46 -7.83 1.02
CA VAL A 21 -6.26 -7.97 2.47
C VAL A 21 -6.09 -6.61 3.13
N ALA A 22 -6.93 -6.33 4.13
CA ALA A 22 -6.88 -5.09 4.90
C ALA A 22 -5.73 -5.07 5.90
N MET A 23 -4.95 -3.99 5.89
CA MET A 23 -3.87 -3.71 6.83
C MET A 23 -4.35 -2.88 8.03
N THR A 24 -5.47 -2.19 7.90
CA THR A 24 -6.07 -1.34 8.95
C THR A 24 -7.45 -1.86 9.35
N SER A 25 -8.22 -1.07 10.11
CA SER A 25 -9.62 -1.36 10.44
C SER A 25 -10.57 -1.27 9.23
N ARG A 26 -10.11 -0.71 8.10
CA ARG A 26 -10.88 -0.60 6.86
C ARG A 26 -10.91 -1.95 6.14
N ILE A 27 -11.98 -2.72 6.34
CA ILE A 27 -12.13 -4.07 5.78
C ILE A 27 -12.89 -4.08 4.46
N THR A 28 -12.56 -5.04 3.60
CA THR A 28 -13.34 -5.39 2.40
C THR A 28 -14.59 -6.20 2.76
N GLN A 29 -15.59 -6.20 1.89
CA GLN A 29 -16.84 -6.94 2.11
C GLN A 29 -16.65 -8.45 1.96
N ILE A 30 -15.89 -8.89 0.96
CA ILE A 30 -15.64 -10.30 0.65
C ILE A 30 -14.26 -10.67 1.16
N ARG A 31 -14.19 -11.71 2.01
CA ARG A 31 -12.95 -12.12 2.68
C ARG A 31 -12.90 -13.63 2.86
N THR A 32 -11.85 -14.25 2.36
CA THR A 32 -11.54 -15.66 2.63
C THR A 32 -11.01 -15.85 4.06
N GLU A 33 -10.89 -17.10 4.52
CA GLU A 33 -10.28 -17.38 5.82
C GLU A 33 -8.80 -16.98 5.87
N LEU A 34 -8.05 -17.22 4.78
CA LEU A 34 -6.66 -16.78 4.65
C LEU A 34 -6.55 -15.25 4.78
N ASN A 35 -7.43 -14.51 4.10
CA ASN A 35 -7.47 -13.04 4.17
C ASN A 35 -7.62 -12.54 5.61
N LYS A 36 -8.57 -13.13 6.35
CA LYS A 36 -8.82 -12.77 7.76
C LYS A 36 -7.61 -13.07 8.62
N GLN A 37 -6.97 -14.23 8.40
CA GLN A 37 -5.77 -14.63 9.14
C GLN A 37 -4.60 -13.68 8.89
N LEU A 38 -4.27 -13.37 7.63
CA LEU A 38 -3.15 -12.48 7.30
C LEU A 38 -3.40 -11.03 7.73
N SER A 39 -4.62 -10.51 7.53
CA SER A 39 -5.04 -9.20 8.03
C SER A 39 -4.95 -9.07 9.55
N THR A 40 -5.28 -10.14 10.28
CA THR A 40 -5.19 -10.17 11.75
C THR A 40 -3.74 -10.22 12.18
N TYR A 41 -2.95 -11.10 11.56
CA TYR A 41 -1.53 -11.22 11.82
C TYR A 41 -0.79 -9.89 11.62
N PHE A 42 -1.01 -9.23 10.47
CA PHE A 42 -0.43 -7.91 10.20
C PHE A 42 -0.76 -6.89 11.30
N ARG A 43 -2.05 -6.76 11.66
CA ARG A 43 -2.49 -5.76 12.67
C ARG A 43 -1.99 -6.06 14.08
N GLU A 44 -1.73 -7.32 14.41
CA GLU A 44 -1.11 -7.70 15.69
C GLU A 44 0.36 -7.29 15.75
N GLN A 45 1.08 -7.30 14.62
CA GLN A 45 2.50 -6.91 14.55
C GLN A 45 2.70 -5.39 14.33
N CYS A 46 1.81 -4.74 13.58
CA CYS A 46 1.89 -3.34 13.17
C CYS A 46 0.62 -2.56 13.56
N SER A 47 0.27 -2.56 14.85
CA SER A 47 -0.99 -1.98 15.34
C SER A 47 -1.08 -0.45 15.22
N ASP A 48 0.05 0.23 15.11
CA ASP A 48 0.18 1.69 14.98
C ASP A 48 0.26 2.17 13.53
N TYR A 49 0.20 1.26 12.55
CA TYR A 49 0.30 1.61 11.15
C TYR A 49 -0.94 2.40 10.68
N PRO A 50 -0.76 3.63 10.13
CA PRO A 50 -1.88 4.51 9.81
C PRO A 50 -2.63 4.10 8.53
N GLY A 51 -1.94 3.49 7.57
CA GLY A 51 -2.46 3.12 6.25
C GLY A 51 -2.82 4.28 5.32
N VAL A 52 -2.99 5.50 5.83
CA VAL A 52 -3.19 6.72 5.03
C VAL A 52 -2.22 7.79 5.49
N PHE A 53 -1.46 8.34 4.54
CA PHE A 53 -0.48 9.40 4.74
C PHE A 53 -1.01 10.67 4.10
N GLN A 54 -1.16 11.73 4.91
CA GLN A 54 -1.80 12.98 4.50
C GLN A 54 -0.85 13.86 3.69
N GLU A 55 -1.38 14.97 3.17
CA GLU A 55 -0.68 15.91 2.28
C GLU A 55 0.72 16.31 2.77
N ASP A 56 0.90 16.45 4.09
CA ASP A 56 2.15 16.86 4.73
C ASP A 56 3.32 15.88 4.57
N VAL A 57 3.03 14.59 4.39
CA VAL A 57 4.07 13.53 4.31
C VAL A 57 3.91 12.61 3.09
N CYS A 58 2.80 12.71 2.35
CA CYS A 58 2.46 11.73 1.30
C CYS A 58 3.47 11.66 0.14
N GLU A 59 4.09 12.78 -0.24
CA GLU A 59 5.13 12.80 -1.28
C GLU A 59 6.42 12.11 -0.82
N GLU A 60 6.84 12.34 0.44
CA GLU A 60 8.03 11.71 1.02
C GLU A 60 7.83 10.20 1.18
N VAL A 61 6.62 9.79 1.57
CA VAL A 61 6.24 8.38 1.66
C VAL A 61 6.24 7.72 0.27
N LEU A 62 5.74 8.40 -0.77
CA LEU A 62 5.78 7.88 -2.13
C LEU A 62 7.22 7.76 -2.65
N GLU A 63 8.10 8.71 -2.31
CA GLU A 63 9.52 8.60 -2.64
C GLU A 63 10.20 7.45 -1.89
N ALA A 64 9.83 7.17 -0.64
CA ALA A 64 10.31 5.99 0.09
C ALA A 64 9.85 4.67 -0.56
N VAL A 65 8.62 4.63 -1.12
CA VAL A 65 8.17 3.49 -1.93
C VAL A 65 9.01 3.35 -3.21
N ASN A 66 9.32 4.46 -3.88
CA ASN A 66 10.21 4.44 -5.06
C ASN A 66 11.63 3.97 -4.70
N GLN A 67 12.16 4.40 -3.56
CA GLN A 67 13.45 3.96 -3.05
C GLN A 67 13.46 2.44 -2.83
N TYR A 68 12.41 1.88 -2.23
CA TYR A 68 12.26 0.42 -2.10
C TYR A 68 12.26 -0.30 -3.45
N ILE A 69 11.54 0.23 -4.44
CA ILE A 69 11.50 -0.33 -5.81
C ILE A 69 12.90 -0.36 -6.43
N GLU A 70 13.69 0.69 -6.23
CA GLU A 70 15.06 0.80 -6.70
C GLU A 70 15.99 -0.18 -5.96
N ASP A 71 15.95 -0.20 -4.62
CA ASP A 71 16.81 -1.03 -3.76
C ASP A 71 16.58 -2.53 -3.96
N THR A 72 15.36 -2.93 -4.31
CA THR A 72 14.98 -4.33 -4.58
C THR A 72 14.97 -4.71 -6.06
N GLU A 73 15.40 -3.81 -6.94
CA GLU A 73 15.48 -4.01 -8.39
C GLU A 73 14.14 -4.49 -9.02
N ILE A 74 13.01 -3.99 -8.53
CA ILE A 74 11.67 -4.38 -9.03
C ILE A 74 11.50 -3.91 -10.48
N LYS A 75 11.58 -4.87 -11.42
CA LYS A 75 11.51 -4.58 -12.87
C LYS A 75 10.12 -4.22 -13.38
N LYS A 76 9.08 -4.37 -12.55
CA LYS A 76 7.68 -4.08 -12.92
C LYS A 76 7.51 -2.59 -13.28
N TYR A 77 8.24 -1.72 -12.60
CA TYR A 77 8.18 -0.27 -12.78
C TYR A 77 9.49 0.24 -13.39
N PRO A 78 9.53 0.50 -14.71
CA PRO A 78 10.69 1.11 -15.35
C PRO A 78 10.77 2.64 -15.11
N TYR A 79 9.88 3.18 -14.29
CA TYR A 79 9.74 4.60 -13.94
C TYR A 79 9.34 4.72 -12.47
N LYS A 80 9.59 5.89 -11.87
CA LYS A 80 9.12 6.21 -10.52
C LYS A 80 7.60 6.37 -10.49
N LEU A 81 6.96 5.83 -9.46
CA LEU A 81 5.57 6.09 -9.14
C LEU A 81 5.40 7.58 -8.83
N ASP A 82 4.26 8.14 -9.21
CA ASP A 82 3.99 9.57 -9.05
C ASP A 82 2.50 9.80 -8.76
N PHE A 83 2.15 10.99 -8.29
CA PHE A 83 0.75 11.42 -8.22
C PHE A 83 0.17 11.57 -9.64
N PRO A 84 -1.16 11.43 -9.81
CA PRO A 84 -1.76 11.58 -11.12
C PRO A 84 -1.53 13.00 -11.67
N VAL A 85 -1.13 13.10 -12.94
CA VAL A 85 -0.83 14.38 -13.61
C VAL A 85 -2.06 15.29 -13.69
N THR A 86 -3.25 14.70 -13.67
CA THR A 86 -4.53 15.38 -13.65
C THR A 86 -5.31 14.98 -12.42
N ASP A 87 -6.26 15.82 -12.02
CA ASP A 87 -7.27 15.55 -11.00
C ASP A 87 -7.76 14.09 -11.00
N GLY A 88 -7.58 13.40 -9.86
CA GLY A 88 -8.02 12.02 -9.68
C GLY A 88 -7.12 11.19 -8.77
N SER A 89 -7.14 9.88 -9.04
CA SER A 89 -6.34 8.90 -8.32
C SER A 89 -5.63 7.96 -9.29
N GLN A 90 -4.50 7.42 -8.83
CA GLN A 90 -3.70 6.45 -9.55
C GLN A 90 -3.30 5.31 -8.62
N GLU A 91 -3.67 4.09 -9.00
CA GLU A 91 -3.29 2.88 -8.28
C GLU A 91 -2.02 2.25 -8.86
N TYR A 92 -1.22 1.71 -7.95
CA TYR A 92 -0.08 0.87 -8.22
C TYR A 92 -0.10 -0.40 -7.34
N LEU A 93 0.44 -1.51 -7.84
CA LEU A 93 0.62 -2.79 -7.17
C LEU A 93 2.13 -3.08 -7.06
N VAL A 94 2.73 -2.71 -5.94
CA VAL A 94 4.16 -2.87 -5.72
C VAL A 94 4.44 -4.27 -5.15
N PRO A 95 5.17 -5.16 -5.85
CA PRO A 95 5.48 -6.48 -5.33
C PRO A 95 6.26 -6.40 -4.02
N VAL A 96 5.84 -7.16 -3.01
CA VAL A 96 6.54 -7.30 -1.73
C VAL A 96 6.74 -8.78 -1.46
N GLY A 97 7.72 -9.38 -2.12
CA GLY A 97 7.88 -10.84 -2.17
C GLY A 97 7.17 -11.48 -3.36
N GLU A 98 6.96 -12.79 -3.29
CA GLU A 98 6.45 -13.57 -4.43
C GLU A 98 4.92 -13.60 -4.50
N ASN A 99 4.24 -13.64 -3.35
CA ASN A 99 2.80 -13.94 -3.28
C ASN A 99 1.93 -12.74 -2.89
N ILE A 100 2.52 -11.57 -2.62
CA ILE A 100 1.80 -10.35 -2.25
C ILE A 100 2.29 -9.12 -3.00
N GLU A 101 1.37 -8.19 -3.27
CA GLU A 101 1.65 -6.87 -3.81
C GLU A 101 0.99 -5.80 -2.92
N LEU A 102 1.75 -4.82 -2.47
CA LEU A 102 1.22 -3.65 -1.77
C LEU A 102 0.37 -2.82 -2.72
N VAL A 103 -0.84 -2.46 -2.28
CA VAL A 103 -1.70 -1.53 -3.02
C VAL A 103 -1.32 -0.11 -2.63
N VAL A 104 -0.79 0.64 -3.59
CA VAL A 104 -0.44 2.05 -3.44
C VAL A 104 -1.48 2.88 -4.20
N VAL A 105 -2.19 3.77 -3.51
CA VAL A 105 -3.15 4.68 -4.16
C VAL A 105 -2.74 6.12 -3.90
N ALA A 106 -2.21 6.77 -4.93
CA ALA A 106 -1.91 8.20 -4.93
C ALA A 106 -3.16 8.98 -5.32
N VAL A 107 -3.57 9.94 -4.49
CA VAL A 107 -4.76 10.77 -4.70
C VAL A 107 -4.35 12.23 -4.73
N ASP A 108 -4.78 12.92 -5.78
CA ASP A 108 -4.61 14.36 -5.99
C ASP A 108 -5.92 14.87 -6.61
N GLU A 109 -6.88 15.24 -5.75
CA GLU A 109 -8.27 15.54 -6.16
C GLU A 109 -8.72 16.93 -5.70
N TYR A 110 -9.32 17.70 -6.61
CA TYR A 110 -9.97 18.98 -6.40
C TYR A 110 -11.49 18.81 -6.40
N HIS A 111 -12.14 19.11 -5.28
CA HIS A 111 -13.57 18.87 -5.06
C HIS A 111 -14.46 20.07 -5.41
N GLY A 112 -13.86 21.21 -5.78
CA GLY A 112 -14.58 22.48 -5.98
C GLY A 112 -14.51 23.39 -4.75
N ASP A 113 -14.87 24.67 -4.92
CA ASP A 113 -14.92 25.67 -3.85
C ASP A 113 -13.64 25.84 -3.01
N GLY A 114 -12.48 25.49 -3.59
CA GLY A 114 -11.19 25.52 -2.89
C GLY A 114 -10.90 24.29 -2.02
N GLU A 115 -11.80 23.30 -2.00
CA GLU A 115 -11.57 22.02 -1.33
C GLU A 115 -10.67 21.12 -2.20
N TYR A 116 -9.64 20.58 -1.56
CA TYR A 116 -8.58 19.81 -2.19
C TYR A 116 -8.20 18.64 -1.29
N SER A 117 -7.77 17.53 -1.88
CA SER A 117 -7.31 16.36 -1.15
C SER A 117 -6.11 15.75 -1.84
N LYS A 118 -4.96 15.82 -1.17
CA LYS A 118 -3.76 15.10 -1.56
C LYS A 118 -3.33 14.15 -0.45
N TYR A 119 -3.22 12.87 -0.77
CA TYR A 119 -2.82 11.85 0.20
C TYR A 119 -2.39 10.56 -0.51
N LEU A 120 -1.69 9.71 0.22
CA LEU A 120 -1.31 8.37 -0.23
C LEU A 120 -2.00 7.32 0.65
N ARG A 121 -2.67 6.34 0.04
CA ARG A 121 -3.21 5.16 0.77
C ARG A 121 -2.39 3.93 0.49
N LEU A 122 -2.02 3.27 1.58
CA LEU A 122 -1.27 2.03 1.65
C LEU A 122 -1.98 1.09 2.65
N ASP A 123 -3.32 1.00 2.59
CA ASP A 123 -4.18 0.35 3.57
C ASP A 123 -4.55 -1.11 3.21
N PHE A 124 -4.12 -1.58 2.03
CA PHE A 124 -4.35 -2.94 1.54
C PHE A 124 -3.10 -3.54 0.88
N PHE A 125 -3.04 -4.87 0.89
CA PHE A 125 -2.20 -5.63 -0.04
C PHE A 125 -3.04 -6.69 -0.75
N LEU A 126 -2.69 -6.98 -2.00
CA LEU A 126 -3.20 -8.10 -2.77
C LEU A 126 -2.40 -9.34 -2.38
N MET A 127 -3.08 -10.48 -2.21
CA MET A 127 -2.45 -11.78 -2.02
C MET A 127 -2.91 -12.78 -3.09
N ASP A 128 -2.11 -13.79 -3.36
CA ASP A 128 -2.60 -15.01 -4.03
C ASP A 128 -2.94 -16.13 -3.02
N GLU A 129 -3.32 -17.31 -3.52
CA GLU A 129 -3.72 -18.45 -2.69
C GLU A 129 -2.54 -19.13 -1.95
N SER A 130 -1.30 -18.82 -2.33
CA SER A 130 -0.07 -19.35 -1.73
C SER A 130 0.50 -18.43 -0.65
N ALA A 131 -0.06 -17.22 -0.48
CA ALA A 131 0.42 -16.25 0.50
C ALA A 131 0.42 -16.78 1.93
N SER A 132 1.44 -16.38 2.66
CA SER A 132 1.78 -16.89 3.99
C SER A 132 2.06 -15.77 4.99
N LYS A 133 2.35 -16.12 6.24
CA LYS A 133 2.75 -15.13 7.24
C LYS A 133 4.15 -14.60 6.97
N GLU A 134 5.00 -15.43 6.38
CA GLU A 134 6.35 -15.07 5.96
C GLU A 134 6.33 -13.97 4.87
N ASP A 135 5.35 -14.01 3.96
CA ASP A 135 5.13 -12.90 3.01
C ASP A 135 4.72 -11.62 3.74
N VAL A 136 3.85 -11.73 4.76
CA VAL A 136 3.45 -10.58 5.59
C VAL A 136 4.63 -10.05 6.42
N ASP A 137 5.56 -10.89 6.85
CA ASP A 137 6.79 -10.46 7.53
C ASP A 137 7.68 -9.61 6.61
N LEU A 138 7.74 -9.92 5.30
CA LEU A 138 8.43 -9.08 4.32
C LEU A 138 7.75 -7.71 4.18
N LEU A 139 6.41 -7.67 4.17
CA LEU A 139 5.65 -6.42 4.18
C LEU A 139 5.92 -5.59 5.44
N ILE A 140 5.96 -6.23 6.60
CA ILE A 140 6.28 -5.59 7.87
C ILE A 140 7.72 -5.05 7.86
N ALA A 141 8.67 -5.80 7.28
CA ALA A 141 10.05 -5.35 7.13
C ALA A 141 10.15 -4.09 6.26
N PHE A 142 9.51 -4.11 5.08
CA PHE A 142 9.39 -2.93 4.23
C PHE A 142 8.80 -1.72 4.97
N ILE A 143 7.69 -1.90 5.68
CA ILE A 143 7.06 -0.81 6.44
C ILE A 143 7.99 -0.26 7.52
N ASN A 144 8.65 -1.13 8.28
CA ASN A 144 9.53 -0.70 9.36
C ASN A 144 10.79 0.01 8.85
N GLU A 145 11.32 -0.39 7.70
CA GLU A 145 12.52 0.19 7.12
C GLU A 145 12.24 1.49 6.37
N TYR A 146 11.20 1.51 5.52
CA TYR A 146 10.95 2.61 4.60
C TYR A 146 9.86 3.57 5.09
N LEU A 147 8.84 3.09 5.82
CA LEU A 147 7.66 3.91 6.11
C LEU A 147 7.56 4.40 7.56
N ALA A 148 8.08 3.63 8.51
CA ALA A 148 8.06 3.96 9.93
C ALA A 148 8.56 5.37 10.29
N PRO A 149 9.60 5.93 9.63
CA PRO A 149 10.06 7.30 9.91
C PRO A 149 8.97 8.37 9.75
N PHE A 150 7.93 8.12 8.97
CA PHE A 150 6.87 9.11 8.68
C PHE A 150 5.68 9.05 9.62
N TYR A 151 5.60 8.04 10.50
CA TYR A 151 4.43 7.88 11.39
C TYR A 151 4.75 7.38 12.81
N LYS A 152 5.95 6.83 13.04
CA LYS A 152 6.42 6.55 14.39
C LYS A 152 7.18 7.77 14.86
N GLU A 153 6.65 8.46 15.88
CA GLU A 153 7.40 9.52 16.55
C GLU A 153 8.81 8.99 16.89
N GLU A 154 9.85 9.70 16.45
CA GLU A 154 11.17 9.50 17.06
C GLU A 154 10.97 9.77 18.56
N LYS A 155 11.00 8.71 19.37
CA LYS A 155 11.21 8.86 20.80
C LYS A 155 12.66 9.31 20.97
N GLU A 156 12.95 10.56 20.59
CA GLU A 156 14.21 11.19 20.93
C GLU A 156 14.32 11.18 22.45
N ASN A 157 15.37 10.51 22.92
CA ASN A 157 15.72 10.37 24.31
C ASN A 157 15.89 11.74 24.95
N VAL A 158 14.90 12.19 25.71
CA VAL A 158 15.13 13.17 26.77
C VAL A 158 15.88 12.44 27.89
N GLN A 159 17.21 12.44 27.78
CA GLN A 159 18.11 12.18 28.91
C GLN A 159 18.32 13.45 29.73
#